data_AF-A0A662T1B7-F1
#
_entry.id   AF-A0A662T1B7-F1
#
_cell.length_a   1.000
_cell.length_b   1.000
_cell.length_c   1.000
_cell.angle_alpha   90.00
_cell.angle_beta   90.00
_cell.angle_gamma   90.00
#
_symmetry.space_group_name_H-M   'P 1'
#
loop_
_entity.id
_entity.type
_entity.pdbx_description
1 polymer ?
#
loop_
_entity_poly.entity_id
_entity_poly.type
_entity_poly.pdbx_seq_one_letter_code
_entity_poly.pdbx_strand_id
1 'polypeptide(L)'
;MVLSYLGIHGINRIVKLIANFLTFPPKLKDNADILDVGVGSGIFTAKIIEEVSSRMPNAFLHYIYVMHLKGMSLQREPQFRPRLSLLSFKG
;
A
#
# COMPACT_ATOMS: atom_id res chain seq x y z
N MET A 1 2.82 17.35 -8.27
CA MET A 1 2.51 16.09 -7.53
C MET A 1 2.74 14.91 -8.46
N VAL A 2 2.95 13.68 -7.95
CA VAL A 2 3.20 12.48 -8.79
C VAL A 2 2.15 12.29 -9.90
N LEU A 3 0.89 12.65 -9.62
CA LEU A 3 -0.22 12.61 -10.58
C LEU A 3 -0.04 13.55 -11.79
N SER A 4 0.52 14.75 -11.60
CA SER A 4 0.73 15.69 -12.71
C SER A 4 1.90 15.28 -13.61
N TYR A 5 2.84 14.48 -13.10
CA TYR A 5 3.98 13.98 -13.85
C TYR A 5 3.67 12.67 -14.58
N LEU A 6 3.08 11.69 -13.86
CA LEU A 6 2.83 10.35 -14.40
C LEU A 6 1.46 10.20 -15.06
N GLY A 7 0.50 11.06 -14.72
CA GLY A 7 -0.90 10.88 -15.06
C GLY A 7 -1.52 9.65 -14.39
N ILE A 8 -2.85 9.53 -14.51
CA ILE A 8 -3.59 8.40 -13.94
C ILE A 8 -3.16 7.06 -14.57
N HIS A 9 -2.87 7.06 -15.87
CA HIS A 9 -2.44 5.87 -16.60
C HIS A 9 -1.06 5.39 -16.15
N GLY A 10 -0.10 6.31 -15.94
CA GLY A 10 1.22 5.97 -15.43
C GLY A 10 1.15 5.39 -14.02
N ILE A 11 0.36 6.02 -13.14
CA ILE A 11 0.13 5.50 -11.78
C ILE A 11 -0.46 4.07 -11.84
N ASN A 12 -1.53 3.87 -12.59
CA ASN A 12 -2.19 2.56 -12.68
C ASN A 12 -1.28 1.49 -13.29
N ARG A 13 -0.39 1.85 -14.23
CA ARG A 13 0.59 0.92 -14.80
C ARG A 13 1.62 0.47 -13.77
N ILE A 14 2.13 1.39 -12.96
CA ILE A 14 3.08 1.08 -11.88
C ILE A 14 2.42 0.19 -10.83
N VAL A 15 1.20 0.53 -10.39
CA VAL A 15 0.43 -0.27 -9.43
C VAL A 15 0.25 -1.70 -9.92
N LYS A 16 -0.21 -1.88 -11.16
CA LYS A 16 -0.40 -3.21 -11.75
C LYS A 16 0.90 -3.98 -11.88
N LEU A 17 1.99 -3.31 -12.26
CA LEU A 17 3.30 -3.95 -12.36
C LEU A 17 3.74 -4.49 -10.99
N ILE A 18 3.68 -3.67 -9.95
CA ILE A 18 4.08 -4.07 -8.59
C ILE A 18 3.17 -5.19 -8.08
N ALA A 19 1.85 -5.01 -8.17
CA ALA A 19 0.90 -6.04 -7.74
C ALA A 19 1.16 -7.37 -8.47
N ASN A 20 1.45 -7.33 -9.78
CA ASN A 20 1.75 -8.54 -10.53
C ASN A 20 3.04 -9.22 -10.05
N PHE A 21 4.09 -8.47 -9.75
CA PHE A 21 5.32 -9.04 -9.17
C PHE A 21 5.08 -9.71 -7.82
N LEU A 22 4.14 -9.20 -7.03
CA LEU A 22 3.82 -9.78 -5.72
C LEU A 22 2.91 -11.01 -5.85
N THR A 23 1.97 -11.00 -6.80
CA THR A 23 0.85 -11.95 -6.86
C THR A 23 0.97 -13.03 -7.94
N PHE A 24 1.79 -12.87 -8.98
CA PHE A 24 1.93 -13.84 -10.08
C PHE A 24 3.25 -14.62 -10.03
N PRO A 25 3.28 -15.89 -10.47
CA PRO A 25 4.48 -16.71 -10.47
C PRO A 25 5.69 -16.06 -11.16
N PRO A 26 6.88 -16.07 -10.53
CA PRO A 26 7.13 -16.48 -9.14
C PRO A 26 6.55 -15.46 -8.14
N LYS A 27 5.56 -15.89 -7.35
CA LYS A 27 4.81 -15.02 -6.41
C LYS A 27 5.31 -15.15 -4.98
N LEU A 28 4.95 -14.17 -4.15
CA LEU A 28 5.10 -14.27 -2.71
C LEU A 28 4.16 -15.34 -2.11
N LYS A 29 4.45 -15.75 -0.87
CA LYS A 29 3.55 -16.60 -0.09
C LYS A 29 2.22 -15.86 0.15
N ASP A 30 1.11 -16.60 0.15
CA ASP A 30 -0.23 -16.00 0.27
C ASP A 30 -0.45 -15.23 1.59
N ASN A 31 0.36 -15.51 2.61
CA ASN A 31 0.37 -14.85 3.92
C ASN A 31 1.64 -13.99 4.14
N ALA A 32 2.24 -13.48 3.08
CA ALA A 32 3.46 -12.68 3.19
C ALA A 32 3.23 -11.37 3.96
N ASP A 33 4.21 -10.99 4.77
CA ASP A 33 4.34 -9.65 5.33
C ASP A 33 5.08 -8.75 4.32
N ILE A 34 4.40 -7.70 3.85
CA ILE A 34 4.90 -6.76 2.85
C ILE A 34 5.06 -5.40 3.51
N LEU A 35 6.24 -4.79 3.39
CA LEU A 35 6.55 -3.48 3.96
C LEU A 35 6.84 -2.46 2.85
N ASP A 36 5.99 -1.43 2.74
CA ASP A 36 6.25 -0.26 1.91
C ASP A 36 7.06 0.78 2.70
N VAL A 37 8.24 1.14 2.19
CA VAL A 37 9.16 2.07 2.85
C VAL A 37 9.21 3.38 2.07
N GLY A 38 8.93 4.49 2.74
CA GLY A 38 8.93 5.80 2.09
C GLY A 38 7.62 6.05 1.35
N VAL A 39 6.50 5.77 2.02
CA VAL A 39 5.12 5.80 1.49
C VAL A 39 4.75 7.12 0.79
N GLY A 40 5.46 8.21 1.09
CA GLY A 40 5.22 9.53 0.52
C GLY A 40 3.77 9.97 0.74
N SER A 41 3.09 10.41 -0.32
CA SER A 41 1.67 10.80 -0.21
C SER A 41 0.70 9.61 -0.08
N GLY A 42 1.17 8.36 -0.05
CA GLY A 42 0.35 7.16 0.10
C GLY A 42 -0.46 6.72 -1.14
N ILE A 43 -0.36 7.45 -2.26
CA ILE A 43 -1.18 7.19 -3.47
C ILE A 43 -0.88 5.80 -4.05
N PHE A 44 0.39 5.42 -4.14
CA PHE A 44 0.77 4.10 -4.66
C PHE A 44 0.39 3.00 -3.68
N THR A 45 0.69 3.19 -2.41
CA THR A 45 0.43 2.25 -1.32
C THR A 45 -1.04 1.87 -1.24
N ALA A 46 -1.94 2.87 -1.23
CA ALA A 46 -3.38 2.62 -1.19
C ALA A 46 -3.86 1.79 -2.38
N LYS A 47 -3.40 2.12 -3.60
CA LYS A 47 -3.77 1.40 -4.82
C LYS A 47 -3.15 0.01 -4.90
N ILE A 48 -1.92 -0.18 -4.41
CA ILE A 48 -1.26 -1.49 -4.34
C ILE A 48 -1.99 -2.37 -3.33
N ILE A 49 -2.36 -1.85 -2.16
CA ILE A 49 -3.16 -2.58 -1.15
C ILE A 49 -4.47 -3.05 -1.77
N GLU A 50 -5.19 -2.18 -2.48
CA GLU A 50 -6.45 -2.54 -3.16
C GLU A 50 -6.24 -3.68 -4.17
N GLU A 51 -5.26 -3.55 -5.06
CA GLU A 51 -4.98 -4.54 -6.11
C GLU A 51 -4.50 -5.88 -5.52
N VAL A 52 -3.60 -5.85 -4.53
CA VAL A 52 -3.03 -7.05 -3.90
C VAL A 52 -4.06 -7.77 -3.03
N SER A 53 -4.88 -7.05 -2.25
CA SER A 53 -5.87 -7.66 -1.35
C SER A 53 -6.91 -8.49 -2.09
N SER A 54 -7.18 -8.17 -3.36
CA SER A 54 -8.07 -8.97 -4.21
C SER A 54 -7.51 -10.35 -4.59
N ARG A 55 -6.18 -10.53 -4.53
CA ARG A 55 -5.47 -11.73 -4.99
C ARG A 55 -4.78 -12.50 -3.87
N MET A 56 -4.35 -11.81 -2.82
CA MET A 56 -3.67 -12.34 -1.65
C MET A 56 -4.37 -11.83 -0.38
N PRO A 57 -5.60 -12.28 -0.10
CA PRO A 57 -6.42 -11.74 1.00
C PRO A 57 -5.83 -11.98 2.40
N ASN A 58 -4.82 -12.86 2.52
CA ASN A 58 -4.16 -13.20 3.77
C ASN A 58 -2.79 -12.50 3.95
N ALA A 59 -2.37 -11.68 2.98
CA ALA A 59 -1.13 -10.92 3.09
C ALA A 59 -1.29 -9.77 4.09
N PHE A 60 -0.23 -9.48 4.84
CA PHE A 60 -0.18 -8.33 5.73
C PHE A 60 0.61 -7.21 5.05
N LEU A 61 0.00 -6.04 4.90
CA LEU A 61 0.64 -4.88 4.32
C LEU A 61 0.91 -3.84 5.40
N HIS A 62 2.20 -3.50 5.55
CA HIS A 62 2.73 -2.49 6.44
C HIS A 62 3.28 -1.34 5.61
N TYR A 63 3.28 -0.15 6.18
CA TYR A 63 3.92 1.00 5.55
C TYR A 63 4.67 1.82 6.59
N ILE A 64 5.75 2.45 6.13
CA ILE A 64 6.49 3.44 6.91
C ILE A 64 6.49 4.75 6.13
N TYR A 65 5.94 5.77 6.78
CA TYR A 65 6.06 7.14 6.35
C TYR A 65 7.40 7.69 6.82
N VAL A 66 8.31 7.97 5.88
CA VAL A 66 9.57 8.64 6.20
C VAL A 66 9.37 10.13 5.99
N MET A 67 9.08 10.83 7.07
CA MET A 67 9.11 12.30 7.06
C MET A 67 10.57 12.74 7.02
N HIS A 68 10.93 13.58 6.05
CA HIS A 68 12.28 14.15 5.99
C HIS A 68 12.41 15.21 7.09
N LEU A 69 12.63 14.76 8.33
CA LEU A 69 13.04 15.60 9.45
C LEU A 69 14.53 15.32 9.68
N LYS A 70 15.37 16.35 9.56
CA LYS A 70 16.73 16.31 10.09
C LYS A 70 16.64 15.93 11.58
N GLY A 71 16.86 14.66 11.93
CA GLY A 71 17.23 14.26 13.29
C GLY A 71 16.30 13.38 14.13
N MET A 72 15.23 12.73 13.64
CA MET A 72 14.50 11.74 14.47
C MET A 72 13.95 10.51 13.71
N SER A 73 13.88 9.42 14.47
CA SER A 73 13.76 8.00 14.16
C SER A 73 12.47 7.52 13.46
N LEU A 74 12.62 6.47 12.64
CA LEU A 74 11.57 5.68 11.97
C LEU A 74 10.44 5.29 12.94
N GLN A 75 9.24 5.85 12.76
CA GLN A 75 8.02 5.34 13.40
C GLN A 75 7.44 4.21 12.54
N ARG A 76 7.31 3.01 13.11
CA ARG A 76 6.50 1.93 12.57
C ARG A 76 5.07 2.13 13.08
N GLU A 77 4.11 2.39 12.20
CA GLU A 77 2.69 2.25 12.54
C GLU A 77 2.18 0.90 12.04
N PRO A 78 1.79 -0.03 12.93
CA PRO A 78 1.19 -1.29 12.54
C PRO A 78 -0.33 -1.18 12.60
N GLN A 79 -1.00 -0.62 11.59
CA GLN A 79 -2.45 -0.72 11.49
C GLN A 79 -2.97 -0.87 10.06
N PHE A 80 -3.03 -2.12 9.60
CA PHE A 80 -4.19 -2.56 8.83
C PHE A 80 -4.60 -3.97 9.28
N ARG A 81 -5.54 -4.03 10.23
CA ARG A 81 -6.52 -5.12 10.26
C ARG A 81 -7.69 -4.63 9.40
N PRO A 82 -8.24 -5.41 8.45
CA PRO A 82 -9.42 -4.98 7.73
C PRO A 82 -10.57 -4.87 8.73
N ARG A 83 -10.84 -3.66 9.23
CA ARG A 83 -12.08 -3.34 9.92
C ARG A 83 -12.99 -2.75 8.86
N LEU A 84 -13.87 -3.59 8.30
CA LEU A 84 -15.15 -3.11 7.81
C LEU A 84 -15.91 -2.50 9.01
N SER A 85 -15.55 -1.30 9.43
CA SER A 85 -16.45 -0.47 10.23
C SER A 85 -17.19 0.41 9.25
N LEU A 86 -18.40 -0.05 8.90
CA LEU A 86 -19.54 0.77 8.54
C LEU A 86 -19.38 2.20 9.08
N LEU A 87 -19.32 3.17 8.17
CA LEU A 87 -19.84 4.50 8.46
C LEU A 87 -21.36 4.36 8.62
N SER A 88 -21.80 4.04 9.84
CA SER A 88 -23.16 4.35 10.29
C SER A 88 -23.09 5.73 10.93
N PHE A 89 -23.53 6.75 10.20
CA PHE A 89 -23.99 7.98 10.82
C PHE A 89 -25.51 7.85 11.01
N LYS A 90 -25.91 7.54 12.24
CA LYS A 90 -27.19 7.97 12.81
C LYS A 90 -26.85 8.79 14.05
N GLY A 91 -27.37 10.01 14.06
CA GLY A 91 -27.16 11.04 15.07
C GLY A 91 -27.54 12.37 14.44
#